data_AF-R9HB27-F1
#
_entry.id   AF-R9HB27-F1
#
_cell.length_a   1.000
_cell.length_b   1.000
_cell.length_c   1.000
_cell.angle_alpha   90.00
_cell.angle_beta   90.00
_cell.angle_gamma   90.00
#
_symmetry.space_group_name_H-M   'P 1'
#
loop_
_entity.id
_entity.type
_entity.pdbx_description
1 polymer ?
#
loop_
_entity_poly.entity_id
_entity_poly.type
_entity_poly.pdbx_seq_one_letter_code
_entity_poly.pdbx_strand_id
1 'polypeptide(L)'
;MVIAEKQTKDLLTASKIGRYAINPYVGCPHACKYCYASFMKRFTNHPEPWGDFIDVKRCDRKIDLRKIAGKNVFMSTATDCYNPYEAKYGITRSILEQLVGSDCHLQISTKNKLILRDMDLLKRMKHLSVAMSVNTLDEDFRRDMDKGSSIRERLDTLRAFHDEGIYTILFMSPIFVGITDWQAIIEESRDYISEYWFEDLNLRGSYKSVIMHYVAEHYPHLYPTYERIYSKGDRTELTANDRAICAYCDANGVNYSAYFHHEEVIKTEVGKILGKNQ
;
A
#
# COMPACT_ATOMS: atom_id res chain seq x y z
N MET A 1 -17.56 13.88 -4.13
CA MET A 1 -17.44 12.41 -4.13
C MET A 1 -18.68 11.80 -4.75
N VAL A 2 -18.54 11.01 -5.81
CA VAL A 2 -19.59 10.16 -6.36
C VAL A 2 -19.50 8.78 -5.71
N ILE A 3 -20.61 8.26 -5.22
CA ILE A 3 -20.67 6.97 -4.54
C ILE A 3 -21.71 6.12 -5.27
N ALA A 4 -21.33 4.91 -5.66
CA ALA A 4 -22.26 3.95 -6.21
C ALA A 4 -22.06 2.58 -5.58
N GLU A 5 -23.13 1.79 -5.52
CA GLU A 5 -23.06 0.39 -5.11
C GLU A 5 -23.12 -0.47 -6.37
N LYS A 6 -22.19 -1.42 -6.50
CA LYS A 6 -22.03 -2.25 -7.70
C LYS A 6 -22.07 -3.71 -7.31
N GLN A 7 -22.98 -4.48 -7.92
CA GLN A 7 -23.00 -5.91 -7.76
C GLN A 7 -21.82 -6.55 -8.50
N THR A 8 -21.04 -7.39 -7.80
CA THR A 8 -19.98 -8.22 -8.38
C THR A 8 -20.31 -9.69 -8.23
N LYS A 9 -19.83 -10.50 -9.19
CA LYS A 9 -20.03 -11.97 -9.19
C LYS A 9 -19.18 -12.69 -8.14
N ASP A 10 -18.00 -12.11 -7.85
CA ASP A 10 -17.04 -12.63 -6.88
C ASP A 10 -16.24 -11.45 -6.30
N LEU A 11 -15.82 -11.58 -5.04
CA LEU A 11 -14.89 -10.64 -4.39
C LEU A 11 -13.44 -11.08 -4.58
N LEU A 12 -13.22 -12.37 -4.86
CA LEU A 12 -11.92 -12.97 -5.06
C LEU A 12 -11.51 -12.90 -6.54
N THR A 13 -10.34 -12.35 -6.81
CA THR A 13 -9.77 -12.27 -8.15
C THR A 13 -8.38 -12.90 -8.18
N ALA A 14 -8.01 -13.58 -9.26
CA ALA A 14 -6.63 -14.05 -9.43
C ALA A 14 -5.71 -12.83 -9.60
N SER A 15 -4.55 -12.88 -8.96
CA SER A 15 -3.62 -11.75 -8.91
C SER A 15 -2.18 -12.21 -9.02
N LYS A 16 -1.35 -11.41 -9.69
CA LYS A 16 0.11 -11.59 -9.66
C LYS A 16 0.71 -11.13 -8.32
N ILE A 17 -0.04 -10.35 -7.54
CA ILE A 17 0.29 -9.93 -6.18
C ILE A 17 -0.47 -10.85 -5.22
N GLY A 18 0.26 -11.71 -4.49
CA GLY A 18 -0.33 -12.59 -3.49
C GLY A 18 -1.25 -13.68 -4.02
N ARG A 19 -1.14 -14.14 -5.28
CA ARG A 19 -1.97 -15.17 -5.96
C ARG A 19 -3.46 -14.85 -6.10
N TYR A 20 -4.10 -14.34 -5.06
CA TYR A 20 -5.45 -13.79 -5.09
C TYR A 20 -5.46 -12.39 -4.50
N ALA A 21 -6.34 -11.55 -5.03
CA ALA A 21 -6.62 -10.23 -4.48
C ALA A 21 -8.10 -10.09 -4.15
N ILE A 22 -8.37 -9.38 -3.05
CA ILE A 22 -9.70 -8.91 -2.68
C ILE A 22 -9.65 -7.38 -2.65
N ASN A 23 -10.44 -6.74 -3.51
CA ASN A 23 -10.59 -5.29 -3.56
C ASN A 23 -12.05 -4.96 -3.24
N PRO A 24 -12.38 -4.59 -1.98
CA PRO A 24 -13.76 -4.35 -1.54
C PRO A 24 -14.43 -3.16 -2.26
N TYR A 25 -13.61 -2.28 -2.84
CA TYR A 25 -14.02 -1.06 -3.52
C TYR A 25 -13.35 -0.94 -4.89
N VAL A 26 -13.89 -0.05 -5.74
CA VAL A 26 -13.17 0.54 -6.88
C VAL A 26 -13.13 2.05 -6.70
N GLY A 27 -11.99 2.68 -6.97
CA GLY A 27 -11.72 4.05 -6.51
C GLY A 27 -11.13 4.08 -5.11
N CYS A 28 -10.58 5.22 -4.70
CA CYS A 28 -10.00 5.39 -3.36
C CYS A 28 -9.99 6.87 -2.96
N PRO A 29 -10.77 7.29 -1.95
CA PRO A 29 -10.90 8.68 -1.53
C PRO A 29 -9.65 9.25 -0.85
N HIS A 30 -8.63 8.43 -0.57
CA HIS A 30 -7.33 8.94 -0.14
C HIS A 30 -6.68 9.84 -1.20
N ALA A 31 -7.07 9.67 -2.48
CA ALA A 31 -6.70 10.56 -3.58
C ALA A 31 -5.19 10.82 -3.69
N CYS A 32 -4.36 9.79 -3.43
CA CYS A 32 -2.92 10.00 -3.36
C CYS A 32 -2.38 10.55 -4.69
N LYS A 33 -1.63 11.66 -4.67
CA LYS A 33 -1.08 12.29 -5.89
C LYS A 33 -0.21 11.36 -6.73
N TYR A 34 0.45 10.39 -6.09
CA TYR A 34 1.33 9.39 -6.72
C TYR A 34 0.64 8.02 -6.97
N CYS A 35 -0.68 7.91 -6.81
CA CYS A 35 -1.35 6.62 -6.78
C CYS A 35 -1.27 5.88 -8.12
N TYR A 36 -0.54 4.75 -8.14
CA TYR A 36 -0.50 3.89 -9.33
C TYR A 36 -1.90 3.40 -9.70
N ALA A 37 -2.74 3.04 -8.73
CA ALA A 37 -4.08 2.51 -8.95
C ALA A 37 -5.03 3.47 -9.67
N SER A 38 -4.66 4.74 -9.86
CA SER A 38 -5.37 5.67 -10.75
C SER A 38 -5.57 5.12 -12.17
N PHE A 39 -4.69 4.22 -12.65
CA PHE A 39 -4.90 3.53 -13.93
C PHE A 39 -6.21 2.73 -13.97
N MET A 40 -6.73 2.29 -12.82
CA MET A 40 -7.97 1.50 -12.74
C MET A 40 -9.17 2.26 -13.28
N LYS A 41 -9.13 3.61 -13.28
CA LYS A 41 -10.19 4.44 -13.85
C LYS A 41 -10.53 4.06 -15.29
N ARG A 42 -9.55 3.61 -16.10
CA ARG A 42 -9.79 3.19 -17.50
C ARG A 42 -10.70 1.96 -17.64
N PHE A 43 -10.86 1.20 -16.56
CA PHE A 43 -11.74 0.02 -16.49
C PHE A 43 -13.08 0.34 -15.82
N THR A 44 -13.35 1.61 -15.60
CA THR A 44 -14.59 2.13 -15.02
C THR A 44 -15.25 3.07 -16.00
N ASN A 45 -16.55 3.32 -15.82
CA ASN A 45 -17.29 4.33 -16.58
C ASN A 45 -17.38 5.67 -15.84
N HIS A 46 -16.44 5.96 -14.94
CA HIS A 46 -16.42 7.19 -14.15
C HIS A 46 -15.77 8.34 -14.94
N PRO A 47 -16.49 9.46 -15.16
CA PRO A 47 -15.86 10.69 -15.65
C PRO A 47 -15.01 11.37 -14.55
N GLU A 48 -15.33 11.14 -13.27
CA GLU A 48 -14.72 11.82 -12.13
C GLU A 48 -13.21 11.54 -11.99
N PRO A 49 -12.39 12.49 -11.51
CA PRO A 49 -10.99 12.24 -11.19
C PRO A 49 -10.80 11.08 -10.20
N TRP A 50 -9.64 10.42 -10.24
CA TRP A 50 -9.28 9.45 -9.21
C TRP A 50 -9.24 10.14 -7.85
N GLY A 51 -9.92 9.57 -6.86
CA GLY A 51 -10.09 10.20 -5.55
C GLY A 51 -11.44 10.87 -5.34
N ASP A 52 -12.22 11.10 -6.41
CA ASP A 52 -13.53 11.74 -6.35
C ASP A 52 -14.70 10.79 -6.61
N PHE A 53 -14.44 9.49 -6.77
CA PHE A 53 -15.46 8.45 -6.79
C PHE A 53 -15.07 7.23 -5.95
N ILE A 54 -16.09 6.48 -5.53
CA ILE A 54 -15.95 5.15 -4.94
C ILE A 54 -17.15 4.26 -5.30
N ASP A 55 -16.86 3.11 -5.89
CA ASP A 55 -17.81 2.02 -6.07
C ASP A 55 -17.68 1.02 -4.91
N VAL A 56 -18.76 0.88 -4.15
CA VAL A 56 -18.90 -0.11 -3.07
C VAL A 56 -19.31 -1.45 -3.69
N LYS A 57 -18.46 -2.47 -3.59
CA LYS A 57 -18.82 -3.78 -4.14
C LYS A 57 -19.78 -4.52 -3.23
N ARG A 58 -20.87 -5.00 -3.82
CA ARG A 58 -21.84 -5.91 -3.20
C ARG A 58 -21.73 -7.27 -3.86
N CYS A 59 -21.74 -8.33 -3.07
CA CYS A 59 -21.63 -9.69 -3.57
C CYS A 59 -22.48 -10.62 -2.72
N ASP A 60 -23.46 -11.29 -3.34
CA ASP A 60 -24.32 -12.25 -2.64
C ASP A 60 -23.59 -13.58 -2.38
N ARG A 61 -22.54 -13.84 -3.17
CA ARG A 61 -21.74 -15.06 -3.08
C ARG A 61 -20.71 -14.93 -1.96
N LYS A 62 -20.71 -15.89 -1.03
CA LYS A 62 -19.64 -16.04 -0.04
C LYS A 62 -18.32 -16.41 -0.70
N ILE A 63 -17.21 -15.94 -0.12
CA ILE A 63 -15.86 -16.30 -0.56
C ILE A 63 -15.66 -17.81 -0.44
N ASP A 64 -15.25 -18.46 -1.53
CA ASP A 64 -14.96 -19.90 -1.53
C ASP A 64 -13.60 -20.17 -0.88
N LEU A 65 -13.61 -20.47 0.43
CA LEU A 65 -12.40 -20.67 1.22
C LEU A 65 -11.50 -21.80 0.69
N ARG A 66 -12.05 -22.79 -0.02
CA ARG A 66 -11.26 -23.88 -0.63
C ARG A 66 -10.32 -23.37 -1.72
N LYS A 67 -10.66 -22.25 -2.38
CA LYS A 67 -9.79 -21.65 -3.39
C LYS A 67 -8.54 -21.02 -2.79
N ILE A 68 -8.60 -20.55 -1.53
CA ILE A 68 -7.57 -19.74 -0.87
C ILE A 68 -6.84 -20.46 0.28
N ALA A 69 -7.25 -21.68 0.65
CA ALA A 69 -6.57 -22.47 1.67
C ALA A 69 -5.07 -22.66 1.31
N GLY A 70 -4.19 -22.37 2.27
CA GLY A 70 -2.73 -22.44 2.13
C GLY A 70 -2.15 -21.49 1.09
N LYS A 71 -2.89 -20.45 0.68
CA LYS A 71 -2.47 -19.49 -0.35
C LYS A 71 -2.50 -18.07 0.18
N ASN A 72 -1.65 -17.25 -0.40
CA ASN A 72 -1.68 -15.81 -0.17
C ASN A 72 -3.01 -15.23 -0.67
N VAL A 73 -3.50 -14.23 0.05
CA VAL A 73 -4.61 -13.36 -0.33
C VAL A 73 -4.22 -11.94 0.04
N PHE A 74 -4.09 -11.08 -0.96
CA PHE A 74 -3.76 -9.68 -0.74
C PHE A 74 -5.05 -8.84 -0.77
N MET A 75 -5.36 -8.20 0.35
CA MET A 75 -6.45 -7.24 0.42
C MET A 75 -5.92 -5.86 0.02
N SER A 76 -6.63 -5.17 -0.88
CA SER A 76 -6.32 -3.79 -1.30
C SER A 76 -5.15 -3.62 -2.26
N THR A 77 -5.13 -4.38 -3.35
CA THR A 77 -4.15 -4.20 -4.45
C THR A 77 -4.51 -3.08 -5.44
N ALA A 78 -5.68 -2.45 -5.31
CA ALA A 78 -6.16 -1.43 -6.27
C ALA A 78 -7.09 -0.39 -5.64
N THR A 79 -7.19 -0.36 -4.31
CA THR A 79 -7.99 0.55 -3.49
C THR A 79 -7.44 0.51 -2.06
N ASP A 80 -8.04 1.23 -1.12
CA ASP A 80 -7.79 1.06 0.31
C ASP A 80 -9.04 0.45 0.97
N CYS A 81 -8.90 -0.71 1.62
CA CYS A 81 -10.03 -1.45 2.22
C CYS A 81 -10.56 -0.76 3.47
N TYR A 82 -9.75 0.10 4.09
CA TYR A 82 -10.10 0.91 5.25
C TYR A 82 -10.19 2.39 4.89
N ASN A 83 -10.48 2.71 3.62
CA ASN A 83 -10.84 4.08 3.25
C ASN A 83 -12.03 4.59 4.11
N PRO A 84 -12.24 5.92 4.25
CA PRO A 84 -13.23 6.47 5.18
C PRO A 84 -14.67 5.97 5.00
N TYR A 85 -15.05 5.49 3.82
CA TYR A 85 -16.39 4.93 3.58
C TYR A 85 -16.57 3.53 4.21
N GLU A 86 -15.49 2.80 4.52
CA GLU A 86 -15.57 1.53 5.24
C GLU A 86 -16.21 1.68 6.63
N ALA A 87 -16.11 2.86 7.25
CA ALA A 87 -16.78 3.13 8.53
C ALA A 87 -18.32 3.02 8.42
N LYS A 88 -18.87 3.34 7.25
CA LYS A 88 -20.31 3.26 6.94
C LYS A 88 -20.70 1.92 6.34
N TYR A 89 -19.94 1.43 5.35
CA TYR A 89 -20.37 0.33 4.50
C TYR A 89 -19.98 -1.05 5.04
N GLY A 90 -18.92 -1.16 5.84
CA GLY A 90 -18.53 -2.42 6.50
C GLY A 90 -18.20 -3.57 5.54
N ILE A 91 -17.77 -3.30 4.30
CA ILE A 91 -17.52 -4.35 3.31
C ILE A 91 -16.28 -5.14 3.71
N THR A 92 -15.24 -4.43 4.13
CA THR A 92 -14.00 -5.06 4.60
C THR A 92 -14.25 -5.89 5.84
N ARG A 93 -14.99 -5.36 6.83
CA ARG A 93 -15.40 -6.15 8.00
C ARG A 93 -16.17 -7.41 7.62
N SER A 94 -17.15 -7.32 6.73
CA SER A 94 -17.92 -8.48 6.25
C SER A 94 -17.06 -9.51 5.51
N ILE A 95 -16.01 -9.07 4.81
CA ILE A 95 -15.01 -9.96 4.22
C ILE A 95 -14.20 -10.65 5.32
N LEU A 96 -13.72 -9.91 6.32
CA LEU A 96 -12.97 -10.48 7.44
C LEU A 96 -13.78 -11.53 8.19
N GLU A 97 -15.06 -11.28 8.46
CA GLU A 97 -15.97 -12.26 9.08
C GLU A 97 -16.04 -13.58 8.31
N GLN A 98 -15.97 -13.54 6.97
CA GLN A 98 -15.93 -14.74 6.14
C GLN A 98 -14.56 -15.44 6.14
N LEU A 99 -13.47 -14.69 6.33
CA LEU A 99 -12.10 -15.22 6.32
C LEU A 99 -11.65 -15.76 7.69
N VAL A 100 -12.33 -15.41 8.78
CA VAL A 100 -12.03 -15.96 10.11
C VAL A 100 -12.09 -17.49 10.08
N GLY A 101 -11.02 -18.12 10.57
CA GLY A 101 -10.87 -19.59 10.59
C GLY A 101 -10.42 -20.19 9.25
N SER A 102 -10.25 -19.39 8.21
CA SER A 102 -9.61 -19.85 6.97
C SER A 102 -8.11 -20.06 7.16
N ASP A 103 -7.53 -20.86 6.28
CA ASP A 103 -6.11 -21.19 6.26
C ASP A 103 -5.33 -20.36 5.23
N CYS A 104 -5.86 -19.21 4.82
CA CYS A 104 -5.15 -18.34 3.89
C CYS A 104 -4.10 -17.50 4.62
N HIS A 105 -3.06 -17.11 3.89
CA HIS A 105 -2.11 -16.10 4.33
C HIS A 105 -2.66 -14.74 3.92
N LEU A 106 -3.40 -14.13 4.84
CA LEU A 106 -4.03 -12.84 4.62
C LEU A 106 -3.00 -11.72 4.82
N GLN A 107 -2.87 -10.89 3.80
CA GLN A 107 -2.12 -9.66 3.89
C GLN A 107 -3.04 -8.48 3.63
N ILE A 108 -3.00 -7.48 4.52
CA ILE A 108 -3.80 -6.25 4.41
C ILE A 108 -2.84 -5.07 4.31
N SER A 109 -3.07 -4.17 3.35
CA SER A 109 -2.36 -2.89 3.28
C SER A 109 -3.34 -1.72 3.35
N THR A 110 -3.06 -0.74 4.20
CA THR A 110 -3.88 0.48 4.33
C THR A 110 -3.07 1.71 4.74
N LYS A 111 -3.67 2.89 4.63
CA LYS A 111 -3.20 4.17 5.18
C LYS A 111 -4.07 4.71 6.31
N ASN A 112 -5.04 3.93 6.82
CA ASN A 112 -6.04 4.41 7.75
C ASN A 112 -6.11 3.58 9.03
N LYS A 113 -6.10 4.25 10.19
CA LYS A 113 -6.23 3.63 11.53
C LYS A 113 -7.54 2.88 11.75
N LEU A 114 -8.55 3.07 10.90
CA LEU A 114 -9.85 2.41 10.99
C LEU A 114 -9.75 0.88 11.07
N ILE A 115 -8.66 0.28 10.55
CA ILE A 115 -8.38 -1.16 10.70
C ILE A 115 -8.40 -1.65 12.15
N LEU A 116 -8.07 -0.80 13.13
CA LEU A 116 -8.11 -1.13 14.55
C LEU A 116 -9.53 -1.49 15.05
N ARG A 117 -10.58 -0.99 14.38
CA ARG A 117 -11.98 -1.36 14.67
C ARG A 117 -12.20 -2.87 14.60
N ASP A 118 -11.50 -3.54 13.68
CA ASP A 118 -11.71 -4.96 13.37
C ASP A 118 -10.67 -5.87 14.04
N MET A 119 -9.95 -5.36 15.06
CA MET A 119 -8.97 -6.14 15.82
C MET A 119 -9.56 -7.44 16.38
N ASP A 120 -10.85 -7.44 16.74
CA ASP A 120 -11.60 -8.61 17.23
C ASP A 120 -11.64 -9.77 16.21
N LEU A 121 -11.64 -9.45 14.92
CA LEU A 121 -11.60 -10.43 13.82
C LEU A 121 -10.16 -10.74 13.41
N LEU A 122 -9.31 -9.72 13.32
CA LEU A 122 -7.93 -9.82 12.85
C LEU A 122 -7.10 -10.76 13.74
N LYS A 123 -7.24 -10.68 15.07
CA LYS A 123 -6.54 -11.58 16.02
C LYS A 123 -6.95 -13.05 15.91
N ARG A 124 -8.05 -13.35 15.20
CA ARG A 124 -8.54 -14.72 14.98
C ARG A 124 -8.04 -15.32 13.67
N MET A 125 -7.30 -14.56 12.87
CA MET A 125 -6.67 -15.03 11.65
C MET A 125 -5.41 -15.83 11.99
N LYS A 126 -5.25 -17.01 11.37
CA LYS A 126 -4.07 -17.86 11.61
C LYS A 126 -2.78 -17.27 11.04
N HIS A 127 -2.88 -16.72 9.82
CA HIS A 127 -1.74 -16.18 9.09
C HIS A 127 -2.10 -14.78 8.62
N LEU A 128 -1.75 -13.77 9.42
CA LEU A 128 -2.04 -12.37 9.15
C LEU A 128 -0.74 -11.56 9.14
N SER A 129 -0.63 -10.71 8.12
CA SER A 129 0.31 -9.58 8.12
C SER A 129 -0.45 -8.28 7.82
N VAL A 130 -0.12 -7.23 8.57
CA VAL A 130 -0.73 -5.91 8.42
C VAL A 130 0.34 -4.93 8.00
N ALA A 131 0.13 -4.31 6.84
CA ALA A 131 0.98 -3.27 6.30
C ALA A 131 0.32 -1.88 6.42
N MET A 132 1.05 -0.91 6.93
CA MET A 132 0.66 0.51 6.87
C MET A 132 1.63 1.27 5.97
N SER A 133 1.11 2.12 5.06
CA SER A 133 2.00 2.94 4.23
C SER A 133 2.46 4.20 4.96
N VAL A 134 3.76 4.31 5.20
CA VAL A 134 4.43 5.47 5.81
C VAL A 134 5.67 5.78 4.98
N ASN A 135 5.70 6.92 4.28
CA ASN A 135 6.83 7.32 3.43
C ASN A 135 7.41 8.70 3.80
N THR A 136 6.97 9.25 4.93
CA THR A 136 7.44 10.50 5.49
C THR A 136 7.13 10.52 6.99
N LEU A 137 7.87 11.33 7.75
CA LEU A 137 7.51 11.78 9.10
C LEU A 137 6.93 13.22 9.10
N ASP A 138 6.94 13.88 7.95
CA ASP A 138 6.42 15.22 7.75
C ASP A 138 4.91 15.19 7.42
N GLU A 139 4.11 15.78 8.31
CA GLU A 139 2.68 15.91 8.13
C GLU A 139 2.27 16.89 7.02
N ASP A 140 3.10 17.87 6.67
CA ASP A 140 2.85 18.76 5.53
C ASP A 140 3.00 17.98 4.23
N PHE A 141 4.11 17.26 4.05
CA PHE A 141 4.26 16.36 2.92
C PHE A 141 3.12 15.32 2.84
N ARG A 142 2.71 14.74 3.97
CA ARG A 142 1.56 13.81 4.00
C ARG A 142 0.26 14.50 3.56
N ARG A 143 -0.02 15.72 4.06
CA ARG A 143 -1.20 16.53 3.66
C ARG A 143 -1.21 16.83 2.17
N ASP A 144 -0.06 17.10 1.60
CA ASP A 144 0.07 17.35 0.17
C ASP A 144 -0.17 16.10 -0.66
N MET A 145 0.20 14.94 -0.14
CA MET A 145 0.21 13.70 -0.91
C MET A 145 -1.07 12.91 -0.83
N ASP A 146 -1.69 12.77 0.35
CA ASP A 146 -2.85 11.88 0.55
C ASP A 146 -3.84 12.42 1.61
N LYS A 147 -4.98 11.75 1.72
CA LYS A 147 -6.04 12.03 2.71
C LYS A 147 -6.26 10.85 3.67
N GLY A 148 -5.21 10.08 3.94
CA GLY A 148 -5.23 8.98 4.91
C GLY A 148 -5.16 9.46 6.36
N SER A 149 -4.93 8.54 7.29
CA SER A 149 -4.60 8.89 8.69
C SER A 149 -3.33 9.71 8.76
N SER A 150 -3.16 10.46 9.86
CA SER A 150 -1.89 11.14 10.15
C SER A 150 -0.76 10.11 10.27
N ILE A 151 0.48 10.52 10.03
CA ILE A 151 1.66 9.66 10.20
C ILE A 151 1.71 9.08 11.61
N ARG A 152 1.45 9.91 12.63
CA ARG A 152 1.42 9.45 14.01
C ARG A 152 0.37 8.35 14.22
N GLU A 153 -0.83 8.54 13.69
CA GLU A 153 -1.88 7.53 13.74
C GLU A 153 -1.49 6.23 13.00
N ARG A 154 -0.76 6.32 11.89
CA ARG A 154 -0.28 5.14 11.16
C ARG A 154 0.76 4.36 11.97
N LEU A 155 1.70 5.06 12.60
CA LEU A 155 2.73 4.47 13.47
C LEU A 155 2.11 3.86 14.73
N ASP A 156 1.18 4.56 15.38
CA ASP A 156 0.47 4.05 16.57
C ASP A 156 -0.42 2.84 16.20
N THR A 157 -0.98 2.80 14.99
CA THR A 157 -1.71 1.63 14.47
C THR A 157 -0.79 0.42 14.34
N LEU A 158 0.42 0.58 13.78
CA LEU A 158 1.41 -0.50 13.71
C LEU A 158 1.81 -0.99 15.10
N ARG A 159 2.06 -0.07 16.04
CA ARG A 159 2.38 -0.41 17.43
C ARG A 159 1.27 -1.25 18.09
N ALA A 160 0.00 -0.84 17.93
CA ALA A 160 -1.13 -1.59 18.47
C ALA A 160 -1.26 -3.00 17.89
N PHE A 161 -0.91 -3.22 16.62
CA PHE A 161 -0.85 -4.57 16.03
C PHE A 161 0.32 -5.40 16.57
N HIS A 162 1.48 -4.77 16.74
CA HIS A 162 2.66 -5.40 17.31
C HIS A 162 2.40 -5.89 18.74
N ASP A 163 1.78 -5.06 19.57
CA ASP A 163 1.42 -5.40 20.96
C ASP A 163 0.46 -6.61 21.03
N GLU A 164 -0.29 -6.87 19.96
CA GLU A 164 -1.18 -8.02 19.81
C GLU A 164 -0.52 -9.24 19.14
N GLY A 165 0.79 -9.19 18.91
CA GLY A 165 1.58 -10.26 18.29
C GLY A 165 1.33 -10.43 16.78
N ILE A 166 0.71 -9.45 16.12
CA ILE A 166 0.46 -9.50 14.67
C ILE A 166 1.71 -9.05 13.92
N TYR A 167 2.04 -9.73 12.82
CA TYR A 167 3.20 -9.38 11.99
C TYR A 167 2.97 -8.03 11.31
N THR A 168 3.76 -7.04 11.70
CA THR A 168 3.62 -5.64 11.26
C THR A 168 4.61 -5.31 10.16
N ILE A 169 4.10 -4.69 9.10
CA ILE A 169 4.89 -4.24 7.97
C ILE A 169 4.76 -2.72 7.87
N LEU A 170 5.89 -2.01 7.90
CA LEU A 170 5.91 -0.61 7.49
C LEU A 170 6.27 -0.55 6.01
N PHE A 171 5.29 -0.16 5.19
CA PHE A 171 5.49 -0.07 3.74
C PHE A 171 5.88 1.36 3.34
N MET A 172 7.17 1.59 3.15
CA MET A 172 7.73 2.82 2.58
C MET A 172 7.53 2.84 1.07
N SER A 173 6.29 3.11 0.67
CA SER A 173 5.90 3.23 -0.73
C SER A 173 5.06 4.49 -0.95
N PRO A 174 5.48 5.38 -1.87
CA PRO A 174 6.76 5.38 -2.59
C PRO A 174 7.86 6.15 -1.84
N ILE A 175 9.11 5.79 -2.05
CA ILE A 175 10.29 6.57 -1.64
C ILE A 175 10.51 7.71 -2.62
N PHE A 176 10.49 8.94 -2.12
CA PHE A 176 10.84 10.15 -2.87
C PHE A 176 12.33 10.46 -2.64
N VAL A 177 13.18 10.25 -3.64
CA VAL A 177 14.63 10.50 -3.53
C VAL A 177 14.91 11.94 -3.10
N GLY A 178 15.61 12.11 -1.98
CA GLY A 178 15.92 13.42 -1.40
C GLY A 178 14.81 14.07 -0.56
N ILE A 179 13.62 13.46 -0.47
CA ILE A 179 12.50 13.95 0.37
C ILE A 179 12.13 12.93 1.45
N THR A 180 12.05 11.64 1.11
CA THR A 180 11.79 10.58 2.09
C THR A 180 13.06 10.29 2.89
N ASP A 181 13.04 10.67 4.17
CA ASP A 181 14.05 10.27 5.15
C ASP A 181 13.75 8.86 5.66
N TRP A 182 14.12 7.86 4.85
CA TRP A 182 13.89 6.45 5.18
C TRP A 182 14.64 6.03 6.44
N GLN A 183 15.79 6.63 6.75
CA GLN A 183 16.59 6.28 7.92
C GLN A 183 15.86 6.71 9.19
N ALA A 184 15.38 7.96 9.25
CA ALA A 184 14.61 8.46 10.38
C ALA A 184 13.32 7.65 10.61
N ILE A 185 12.62 7.25 9.54
CA ILE A 185 11.42 6.39 9.66
C ILE A 185 11.78 5.05 10.30
N ILE A 186 12.89 4.40 9.89
CA ILE A 186 13.34 3.14 10.51
C ILE A 186 13.68 3.37 11.98
N GLU A 187 14.48 4.40 12.28
CA GLU A 187 14.91 4.70 13.66
C GLU A 187 13.73 4.96 14.60
N GLU A 188 12.69 5.68 14.16
CA GLU A 188 11.50 5.94 14.98
C GLU A 188 10.66 4.68 15.24
N SER A 189 10.69 3.69 14.33
CA SER A 189 9.71 2.61 14.32
C SER A 189 10.25 1.20 14.58
N ARG A 190 11.57 0.98 14.51
CA ARG A 190 12.20 -0.37 14.47
C ARG A 190 11.83 -1.29 15.64
N ASP A 191 11.43 -0.74 16.78
CA ASP A 191 11.11 -1.53 17.97
C ASP A 191 9.79 -2.30 17.86
N TYR A 192 8.92 -1.96 16.91
CA TYR A 192 7.58 -2.54 16.77
C TYR A 192 7.21 -2.92 15.32
N ILE A 193 8.20 -2.93 14.41
CA ILE A 193 8.02 -3.34 13.01
C ILE A 193 8.70 -4.69 12.78
N SER A 194 7.91 -5.68 12.32
CA SER A 194 8.44 -7.01 11.96
C SER A 194 9.24 -6.99 10.66
N GLU A 195 8.84 -6.16 9.68
CA GLU A 195 9.51 -6.03 8.39
C GLU A 195 9.26 -4.67 7.72
N TYR A 196 10.29 -4.15 7.05
CA TYR A 196 10.19 -2.95 6.22
C TYR A 196 10.07 -3.31 4.75
N TRP A 197 9.09 -2.74 4.09
CA TRP A 197 8.94 -2.87 2.64
C TRP A 197 9.31 -1.56 1.97
N PHE A 198 10.15 -1.63 0.94
CA PHE A 198 10.62 -0.45 0.21
C PHE A 198 10.19 -0.51 -1.25
N GLU A 199 9.69 0.60 -1.77
CA GLU A 199 9.35 0.73 -3.18
C GLU A 199 9.68 2.13 -3.70
N ASP A 200 10.29 2.18 -4.88
CA ASP A 200 10.59 3.43 -5.57
C ASP A 200 9.33 4.19 -5.97
N LEU A 201 9.45 5.51 -5.98
CA LEU A 201 8.54 6.33 -6.75
C LEU A 201 8.63 5.96 -8.24
N ASN A 202 7.56 5.37 -8.75
CA ASN A 202 7.43 5.01 -10.16
C ASN A 202 6.44 5.94 -10.83
N LEU A 203 6.91 6.99 -11.52
CA LEU A 203 6.05 7.98 -12.17
C LEU A 203 5.65 7.57 -13.60
N ARG A 204 4.36 7.31 -13.82
CA ARG A 204 3.79 6.99 -15.14
C ARG A 204 2.50 7.78 -15.37
N GLY A 205 2.07 7.86 -16.63
CA GLY A 205 0.78 8.44 -17.00
C GLY A 205 0.58 9.86 -16.48
N SER A 206 -0.66 10.18 -16.08
CA SER A 206 -1.06 11.54 -15.67
C SER A 206 -0.48 12.00 -14.34
N TYR A 207 -0.17 11.11 -13.41
CA TYR A 207 0.36 11.50 -12.10
C TYR A 207 1.85 11.87 -12.14
N LYS A 208 2.56 11.53 -13.22
CA LYS A 208 3.94 12.00 -13.43
C LYS A 208 4.01 13.52 -13.43
N SER A 209 3.17 14.20 -14.22
CA SER A 209 3.20 15.67 -14.29
C SER A 209 2.80 16.32 -12.97
N VAL A 210 1.83 15.73 -12.25
CA VAL A 210 1.41 16.19 -10.92
C VAL A 210 2.58 16.20 -9.94
N ILE A 211 3.33 15.10 -9.86
CA ILE A 211 4.47 15.00 -8.94
C ILE A 211 5.63 15.87 -9.41
N MET A 212 5.95 15.90 -10.71
CA MET A 212 7.02 16.76 -11.24
C MET A 212 6.75 18.24 -10.96
N HIS A 213 5.50 18.69 -11.11
CA HIS A 213 5.10 20.06 -10.79
C HIS A 213 5.21 20.35 -9.30
N TYR A 214 4.72 19.43 -8.45
CA TYR A 214 4.83 19.55 -7.01
C TYR A 214 6.29 19.70 -6.56
N VAL A 215 7.20 18.87 -7.08
CA VAL A 215 8.64 18.96 -6.80
C VAL A 215 9.22 20.28 -7.29
N ALA A 216 8.85 20.75 -8.49
CA ALA A 216 9.34 22.04 -9.00
C ALA A 216 8.95 23.22 -8.10
N GLU A 217 7.75 23.18 -7.53
CA GLU A 217 7.20 24.24 -6.69
C GLU A 217 7.73 24.19 -5.25
N HIS A 218 7.73 23.00 -4.63
CA HIS A 218 8.02 22.85 -3.19
C HIS A 218 9.48 22.46 -2.91
N TYR A 219 10.15 21.82 -3.87
CA TYR A 219 11.53 21.34 -3.76
C TYR A 219 12.35 21.72 -5.01
N PRO A 220 12.43 23.02 -5.37
CA PRO A 220 13.05 23.45 -6.63
C PRO A 220 14.51 23.01 -6.78
N HIS A 221 15.23 22.85 -5.66
CA HIS A 221 16.61 22.35 -5.63
C HIS A 221 16.73 20.86 -6.00
N LEU A 222 15.67 20.05 -5.80
CA LEU A 222 15.62 18.63 -6.19
C LEU A 222 15.09 18.42 -7.61
N TYR A 223 14.43 19.42 -8.20
CA TYR A 223 13.84 19.28 -9.54
C TYR A 223 14.83 18.79 -10.62
N PRO A 224 16.10 19.24 -10.67
CA PRO A 224 17.07 18.70 -11.63
C PRO A 224 17.30 17.19 -11.50
N THR A 225 17.32 16.64 -10.28
CA THR A 225 17.40 15.20 -10.01
C THR A 225 16.16 14.48 -10.52
N TYR A 226 14.97 15.00 -10.24
CA TYR A 226 13.72 14.41 -10.71
C TYR A 226 13.59 14.46 -12.24
N GLU A 227 14.07 15.52 -12.89
CA GLU A 227 14.10 15.62 -14.35
C GLU A 227 15.04 14.55 -14.95
N ARG A 228 16.23 14.36 -14.38
CA ARG A 228 17.15 13.29 -14.80
C ARG A 228 16.50 11.92 -14.68
N ILE A 229 15.94 11.60 -13.53
CA ILE A 229 15.34 10.27 -13.27
C ILE A 229 14.12 10.05 -14.16
N TYR A 230 13.12 10.93 -14.10
CA TYR A 230 11.81 10.64 -14.66
C TYR A 230 11.64 11.13 -16.10
N SER A 231 12.43 12.09 -16.58
CA SER A 231 12.35 12.59 -17.96
C SER A 231 13.49 12.09 -18.84
N LYS A 232 14.71 11.91 -18.30
CA LYS A 232 15.87 11.45 -19.05
C LYS A 232 16.19 9.96 -18.85
N GLY A 233 15.55 9.31 -17.87
CA GLY A 233 15.72 7.88 -17.59
C GLY A 233 17.03 7.53 -16.88
N ASP A 234 17.71 8.52 -16.29
CA ASP A 234 18.94 8.31 -15.53
C ASP A 234 18.61 7.73 -14.15
N ARG A 235 18.90 6.44 -13.95
CA ARG A 235 18.60 5.72 -12.70
C ARG A 235 19.73 5.81 -11.66
N THR A 236 20.81 6.53 -11.92
CA THR A 236 22.02 6.51 -11.08
C THR A 236 21.74 6.86 -9.62
N GLU A 237 21.01 7.96 -9.38
CA GLU A 237 20.65 8.43 -8.02
C GLU A 237 19.67 7.48 -7.34
N LEU A 238 18.71 6.94 -8.09
CA LEU A 238 17.74 5.97 -7.58
C LEU A 238 18.46 4.69 -7.10
N THR A 239 19.27 4.06 -7.96
CA THR A 239 20.02 2.85 -7.58
C THR A 239 21.03 3.10 -6.46
N ALA A 240 21.60 4.31 -6.37
CA ALA A 240 22.46 4.67 -5.24
C ALA A 240 21.67 4.72 -3.92
N ASN A 241 20.48 5.32 -3.92
CA ASN A 241 19.59 5.34 -2.76
C ASN A 241 19.15 3.93 -2.36
N ASP A 242 18.80 3.09 -3.32
CA ASP A 242 18.39 1.69 -3.08
C ASP A 242 19.49 0.90 -2.39
N ARG A 243 20.73 1.02 -2.88
CA ARG A 243 21.90 0.39 -2.25
C ARG A 243 22.15 0.91 -0.84
N ALA A 244 21.95 2.21 -0.61
CA ALA A 244 22.12 2.80 0.71
C ALA A 244 21.10 2.25 1.72
N ILE A 245 19.83 2.13 1.32
CA ILE A 245 18.77 1.53 2.14
C ILE A 245 19.13 0.08 2.50
N CYS A 246 19.46 -0.75 1.51
CA CYS A 246 19.81 -2.16 1.75
C CYS A 246 21.03 -2.27 2.67
N ALA A 247 22.11 -1.53 2.40
CA ALA A 247 23.32 -1.57 3.20
C ALA A 247 23.07 -1.13 4.65
N TYR A 248 22.24 -0.11 4.86
CA TYR A 248 21.83 0.31 6.20
C TYR A 248 21.05 -0.79 6.91
N CYS A 249 20.09 -1.42 6.23
CA CYS A 249 19.27 -2.49 6.83
C CYS A 249 20.12 -3.70 7.20
N ASP A 250 21.01 -4.14 6.31
CA ASP A 250 21.93 -5.25 6.54
C ASP A 250 22.88 -4.97 7.72
N ALA A 251 23.43 -3.75 7.78
CA ALA A 251 24.34 -3.34 8.86
C ALA A 251 23.66 -3.22 10.24
N ASN A 252 22.36 -2.94 10.27
CA ASN A 252 21.60 -2.69 11.50
C ASN A 252 20.66 -3.84 11.89
N GLY A 253 20.70 -4.97 11.18
CA GLY A 253 19.84 -6.12 11.44
C GLY A 253 18.35 -5.84 11.24
N VAL A 254 18.02 -4.92 10.33
CA VAL A 254 16.63 -4.57 9.99
C VAL A 254 16.11 -5.60 8.99
N ASN A 255 14.99 -6.25 9.29
CA ASN A 255 14.34 -7.18 8.36
C ASN A 255 13.59 -6.39 7.26
N TYR A 256 13.82 -6.71 5.99
CA TYR A 256 13.21 -5.97 4.88
C TYR A 256 12.98 -6.79 3.61
N SER A 257 12.04 -6.28 2.81
CA SER A 257 11.84 -6.65 1.41
C SER A 257 11.91 -5.41 0.52
N ALA A 258 12.85 -5.42 -0.43
CA ALA A 258 13.05 -4.35 -1.39
C ALA A 258 12.36 -4.67 -2.72
N TYR A 259 11.42 -3.81 -3.13
CA TYR A 259 10.67 -3.88 -4.40
C TYR A 259 11.10 -2.77 -5.35
N PHE A 260 12.41 -2.54 -5.43
CA PHE A 260 13.01 -1.60 -6.37
C PHE A 260 12.89 -2.12 -7.81
N HIS A 261 12.90 -1.22 -8.79
CA HIS A 261 12.98 -1.58 -10.22
C HIS A 261 11.90 -2.59 -10.71
N HIS A 262 10.61 -2.35 -10.44
CA HIS A 262 9.48 -3.23 -10.87
C HIS A 262 9.57 -3.77 -12.31
N GLU A 263 10.11 -3.01 -13.27
CA GLU A 263 10.24 -3.45 -14.66
C GLU A 263 11.34 -4.51 -14.90
N GLU A 264 12.41 -4.51 -14.10
CA GLU A 264 13.52 -5.47 -14.20
C GLU A 264 13.19 -6.74 -13.40
N VAL A 265 12.47 -6.60 -12.28
CA VAL A 265 11.95 -7.68 -11.45
C VAL A 265 10.91 -8.52 -12.21
N ILE A 266 10.04 -7.89 -13.01
CA ILE A 266 9.06 -8.58 -13.86
C ILE A 266 9.74 -9.34 -15.01
N LYS A 267 10.87 -8.85 -15.53
CA LYS A 267 11.60 -9.47 -16.66
C LYS A 267 12.42 -10.69 -16.27
N THR A 268 12.81 -10.82 -15.00
CA THR A 268 13.75 -11.85 -14.55
C THR A 268 13.07 -13.06 -13.92
N GLU A 269 11.75 -13.08 -13.68
CA GLU A 269 11.03 -14.10 -12.88
C GLU A 269 11.59 -14.33 -11.45
N VAL A 270 12.69 -13.68 -11.06
CA VAL A 270 13.33 -13.77 -9.74
C VAL A 270 12.65 -12.87 -8.70
N GLY A 271 11.65 -12.09 -9.10
CA GLY A 271 10.87 -11.26 -8.18
C GLY A 271 10.16 -12.07 -7.10
N LYS A 272 10.65 -11.96 -5.86
CA LYS A 272 9.91 -12.35 -4.66
C LYS A 272 8.51 -11.72 -4.75
N ILE A 273 7.49 -12.55 -4.95
CA ILE A 273 6.10 -12.13 -4.86
C ILE A 273 5.89 -11.53 -3.46
N LEU A 274 5.34 -10.31 -3.39
CA LEU A 274 4.92 -9.65 -2.16
C LEU A 274 4.24 -10.66 -1.21
N GLY A 275 4.73 -10.77 0.03
CA GLY A 275 4.12 -11.61 1.06
C GLY A 275 4.57 -13.08 1.06
N LYS A 276 5.86 -13.38 0.83
CA LYS A 276 6.42 -14.64 1.32
C LYS A 276 6.59 -14.56 2.84
N ASN A 277 5.51 -14.77 3.57
CA ASN A 277 5.64 -15.31 4.92
C ASN A 277 6.28 -16.69 4.73
N GLN A 278 7.54 -16.85 5.17
CA GLN A 278 8.12 -18.17 5.36
C GLN A 278 7.38 -18.89 6.48
#